data_AF-A0A2N3ET02-F1
#
_entry.id   AF-A0A2N3ET02-F1
#
_cell.length_a   1.000
_cell.length_b   1.000
_cell.length_c   1.000
_cell.angle_alpha   90.00
_cell.angle_beta   90.00
_cell.angle_gamma   90.00
#
_symmetry.space_group_name_H-M   'P 1'
#
loop_
_entity.id
_entity.type
_entity.pdbx_description
1 polymer ?
#
loop_
_entity_poly.entity_id
_entity_poly.type
_entity_poly.pdbx_seq_one_letter_code
_entity_poly.pdbx_strand_id
1 'polypeptide(L)' 'MPETSLAALKDRAPGCLQEVWRRFGRFDWFGGGFQVVDPLRYAPLLDRLFAGAPHFIVA' A
#
# COMPACT_ATOMS: atom_id res chain seq x y z
N MET A 1 -6.40 -8.20 -3.30
CA MET A 1 -6.55 -6.75 -3.11
C MET A 1 -7.73 -6.29 -3.96
N PRO A 2 -8.49 -5.22 -3.65
CA PRO A 2 -9.47 -4.70 -4.60
C PRO A 2 -8.78 -4.30 -5.92
N GLU A 3 -9.37 -4.65 -7.06
CA GLU A 3 -8.83 -4.27 -8.39
C GLU A 3 -8.74 -2.75 -8.55
N THR A 4 -9.67 -2.00 -7.94
CA THR A 4 -9.63 -0.54 -7.89
C THR A 4 -8.37 -0.01 -7.21
N SER A 5 -7.95 -0.64 -6.11
CA SER A 5 -6.70 -0.28 -5.42
C SER A 5 -5.47 -0.64 -6.26
N LEU A 6 -5.46 -1.80 -6.90
CA LEU A 6 -4.35 -2.21 -7.78
C LEU A 6 -4.19 -1.27 -8.98
N ALA A 7 -5.29 -0.85 -9.60
CA ALA A 7 -5.29 0.10 -10.71
C ALA A 7 -4.69 1.45 -10.30
N ALA A 8 -5.06 1.98 -9.13
CA ALA A 8 -4.53 3.25 -8.62
C ALA A 8 -3.03 3.19 -8.25
N LEU A 9 -2.49 2.00 -8.02
CA LEU A 9 -1.08 1.79 -7.64
C LEU A 9 -0.19 1.32 -8.79
N LYS A 10 -0.75 1.11 -9.98
CA LYS A 10 -0.07 0.51 -11.13
C LYS A 10 1.28 1.15 -11.47
N ASP A 11 1.34 2.48 -11.40
CA ASP A 11 2.55 3.25 -11.74
C ASP A 11 3.23 3.85 -10.49
N ARG A 12 2.77 3.45 -9.30
CA ARG A 12 3.23 3.98 -8.01
C ARG A 12 3.96 2.97 -7.12
N ALA A 13 3.82 1.69 -7.45
CA ALA A 13 4.45 0.59 -6.72
C ALA A 13 5.19 -0.34 -7.71
N PRO A 14 6.31 -0.97 -7.30
CA PRO A 14 6.99 -1.96 -8.14
C PRO A 14 6.05 -3.10 -8.56
N GLY A 15 6.20 -3.59 -9.79
CA GLY A 15 5.34 -4.65 -10.34
C GLY A 15 5.32 -5.94 -9.52
N CYS A 16 6.46 -6.32 -8.92
CA CYS A 16 6.54 -7.48 -8.04
C CYS A 16 5.65 -7.35 -6.80
N LEU A 17 5.52 -6.15 -6.23
CA LEU A 17 4.65 -5.90 -5.08
C LEU A 17 3.17 -5.95 -5.49
N GLN A 18 2.85 -5.43 -6.67
CA GLN A 18 1.50 -5.54 -7.23
C GLN A 18 1.09 -6.99 -7.49
N GLU A 19 2.01 -7.83 -7.95
CA GLU A 19 1.77 -9.26 -8.13
C GLU A 19 1.49 -9.96 -6.80
N VAL A 20 2.24 -9.64 -5.74
CA VAL A 20 1.97 -10.14 -4.39
C VAL A 20 0.55 -9.74 -3.92
N TRP A 21 0.16 -8.48 -4.09
CA TRP A 21 -1.20 -8.02 -3.73
C TRP A 21 -2.31 -8.67 -4.56
N ARG A 22 -2.05 -8.96 -5.83
CA ARG A 22 -3.01 -9.66 -6.71
C ARG A 22 -3.17 -11.11 -6.28
N ARG A 23 -2.06 -11.81 -6.03
CA ARG A 23 -2.04 -13.24 -5.73
C ARG A 23 -2.51 -13.57 -4.32
N PHE A 24 -2.07 -12.79 -3.34
CA PHE A 24 -2.27 -13.12 -1.92
C PHE A 24 -3.18 -12.12 -1.20
N GLY A 25 -3.49 -10.98 -1.82
CA GLY A 25 -4.36 -9.98 -1.20
C GLY A 25 -3.76 -9.38 0.06
N ARG A 26 -4.55 -9.38 1.14
CA ARG A 26 -4.13 -8.95 2.47
C ARG A 26 -3.83 -10.19 3.29
N PHE A 27 -2.72 -10.20 3.99
CA PHE A 27 -2.35 -11.35 4.82
C PHE A 27 -1.37 -10.94 5.92
N ASP A 28 -1.33 -11.79 6.95
CA ASP A 28 -0.43 -11.67 8.09
C ASP A 28 0.75 -12.64 7.95
N TRP A 29 1.91 -12.19 8.38
CA TRP A 29 3.12 -12.99 8.52
C TRP A 29 3.60 -13.00 9.96
N PHE A 30 4.28 -14.09 10.34
CA PHE A 30 4.88 -14.29 11.65
C PHE A 30 3.91 -14.05 12.82
N GLY A 31 2.67 -14.52 12.70
CA GLY A 31 1.65 -14.33 13.75
C GLY A 31 1.25 -12.87 13.99
N GLY A 32 1.42 -12.00 12.99
CA GLY A 32 1.07 -10.57 13.08
C GLY A 32 2.28 -9.63 13.20
N GLY A 33 3.51 -10.16 13.23
CA GLY A 33 4.72 -9.32 13.22
C GLY A 33 4.92 -8.52 11.93
N PHE A 34 4.29 -8.94 10.83
CA PHE A 34 4.24 -8.19 9.57
C PHE A 34 2.91 -8.39 8.88
N GLN A 35 2.36 -7.33 8.28
CA GLN A 35 1.06 -7.39 7.61
C GLN A 35 1.15 -6.75 6.22
N VAL A 36 0.68 -7.48 5.21
CA VAL A 36 0.42 -6.91 3.89
C VAL A 36 -1.00 -6.36 3.88
N VAL A 37 -1.09 -5.05 3.73
CA VAL A 37 -2.36 -4.31 3.77
C VAL A 37 -2.66 -3.61 2.45
N ASP A 38 -3.88 -3.08 2.34
CA ASP A 38 -4.23 -2.15 1.27
C ASP A 38 -3.71 -0.75 1.61
N PRO A 39 -2.72 -0.24 0.88
CA PRO A 39 -2.10 1.04 1.24
C PRO A 39 -3.09 2.21 1.11
N LEU A 40 -4.08 2.13 0.21
CA LEU A 40 -5.05 3.22 0.04
C LEU A 40 -5.97 3.36 1.24
N ARG A 41 -6.22 2.27 1.99
CA ARG A 41 -6.96 2.34 3.25
C ARG A 41 -6.22 3.18 4.29
N TYR A 42 -4.90 3.25 4.21
CA TYR A 42 -4.05 3.98 5.15
C TYR A 42 -3.53 5.31 4.59
N ALA A 43 -3.85 5.67 3.34
CA ALA A 43 -3.42 6.94 2.74
C ALA A 43 -3.73 8.16 3.64
N PRO A 44 -4.93 8.31 4.23
CA PRO A 44 -5.21 9.45 5.12
C PRO A 44 -4.33 9.50 6.38
N LEU A 45 -3.88 8.34 6.87
CA LEU A 45 -2.95 8.27 7.99
C LEU A 45 -1.54 8.69 7.56
N LEU A 46 -1.09 8.21 6.40
CA LEU A 46 0.21 8.57 5.84
C LEU A 46 0.27 10.06 5.48
N ASP A 47 -0.79 10.63 4.91
CA ASP A 47 -0.89 12.05 4.61
C ASP A 47 -0.70 12.92 5.86
N ARG A 48 -1.29 12.50 6.99
CA ARG A 48 -1.12 13.20 8.27
C ARG A 48 0.28 13.01 8.85
N LEU A 49 0.82 11.79 8.77
CA LEU A 49 2.14 11.47 9.30
C LEU A 49 3.26 12.21 8.57
N PHE A 50 3.09 12.41 7.27
CA PHE A 50 4.07 13.04 6.39
C PHE A 50 3.70 14.47 5.97
N ALA A 51 2.73 15.08 6.64
CA ALA A 51 2.34 16.46 6.37
C ALA A 51 3.55 17.40 6.52
N GLY A 52 3.87 18.14 5.46
CA GLY A 52 5.02 19.06 5.44
C GLY A 52 6.38 18.39 5.20
N ALA A 53 6.44 17.08 4.96
CA ALA A 53 7.67 16.38 4.60
C ALA A 53 7.82 16.31 3.07
N PRO A 54 8.70 17.12 2.45
CA PRO A 54 8.75 17.30 0.99
C PRO A 54 9.16 16.04 0.22
N HIS A 55 9.83 15.09 0.86
CA HIS A 55 10.24 13.82 0.26
C HIS A 55 9.15 12.74 0.31
N PHE A 56 8.03 13.00 0.98
CA PHE A 56 6.94 12.04 1.20
C PHE A 56 5.59 12.53 0.64
N ILE A 57 5.63 13.45 -0.32
CA ILE A 57 4.42 13.95 -0.98
C ILE A 57 3.73 12.79 -1.70
N VAL A 58 2.59 12.37 -1.16
CA VAL A 58 1.68 11.41 -1.78
C VAL A 58 0.99 12.16 -2.92
N ALA A 59 1.60 12.14 -4.11
CA ALA A 59 0.99 12.68 -5.34
C ALA A 59 -0.26 11.90 -5.75
#